data_AF-A0A1Y2UVV8-F1
#
_entry.id   AF-A0A1Y2UVV8-F1
#
_cell.length_a   1.000
_cell.length_b   1.000
_cell.length_c   1.000
_cell.angle_alpha   90.00
_cell.angle_beta   90.00
_cell.angle_gamma   90.00
#
_symmetry.space_group_name_H-M   'P 1'
#
loop_
_entity.id
_entity.type
_entity.pdbx_description
1 polymer ?
#
loop_
_entity_poly.entity_id
_entity_poly.type
_entity_poly.pdbx_seq_one_letter_code
_entity_poly.pdbx_strand_id
1 'polypeptide(L)'
;MDLSSVGGVVEALMVTYTAGLEYYTKWQRRKWQGNHYQTPTKDNICGGNSCALSASLAFSSGRIKEAFDDGVDILGDGFANGDEICRKSLQGSLELLQERIYHLHKAMRAENSLLEICEAVRVSENVRILSLAALAGLYKRVAVGRLVPQVLPTAHQQRSRFSVAIPEDGIVKPSDDSVGVDGDSTEHMQIAYHTTSSTKPPYLQSEPPSPPPTPKQIPDDLQSTCTSAYGPRPKNSVFSMFCPEALKYQVNPQKTIPRNSRCRCGYNWHGIHIEDKTAMIVKDGFRITARFLGKSHCGGGFGCVLCTSNGRTETYPSVQDLKDHINASHTKWQLLHDRDMVGRWV
;
A
#
# COMPACT_ATOMS: atom_id res chain seq x y z
N MET A 1 -0.41 -35.04 4.69
CA MET A 1 -1.65 -34.32 4.34
C MET A 1 -2.25 -35.02 3.15
N ASP A 2 -3.54 -35.28 3.21
CA ASP A 2 -4.29 -35.72 2.04
C ASP A 2 -4.48 -34.53 1.10
N LEU A 3 -3.99 -34.63 -0.14
CA LEU A 3 -4.14 -33.59 -1.17
C LEU A 3 -5.14 -34.00 -2.25
N SER A 4 -5.90 -35.09 -2.02
CA SER A 4 -6.87 -35.64 -2.96
C SER A 4 -8.21 -34.89 -2.96
N SER A 5 -8.48 -34.07 -1.95
CA SER A 5 -9.67 -33.22 -1.82
C SER A 5 -9.31 -31.73 -1.81
N VAL A 6 -10.26 -30.86 -2.19
CA VAL A 6 -10.10 -29.40 -2.06
C VAL A 6 -9.86 -29.01 -0.60
N GLY A 7 -10.59 -29.60 0.34
CA GLY A 7 -10.42 -29.37 1.78
C GLY A 7 -9.02 -29.70 2.27
N GLY A 8 -8.45 -30.81 1.83
CA GLY A 8 -7.08 -31.20 2.19
C GLY A 8 -6.02 -30.23 1.67
N VAL A 9 -6.19 -29.69 0.45
CA VAL A 9 -5.28 -28.66 -0.09
C VAL A 9 -5.44 -27.32 0.64
N VAL A 10 -6.68 -26.93 1.01
CA VAL A 10 -6.93 -25.73 1.82
C VAL A 10 -6.26 -25.85 3.19
N GLU A 11 -6.39 -26.99 3.87
CA GLU A 11 -5.71 -27.24 5.13
C GLU A 11 -4.18 -27.13 4.98
N ALA A 12 -3.62 -27.70 3.92
CA ALA A 12 -2.20 -27.59 3.62
C ALA A 12 -1.73 -26.14 3.40
N LEU A 13 -2.54 -25.33 2.71
CA LEU A 13 -2.30 -23.89 2.59
C LEU A 13 -2.28 -23.22 3.97
N MET A 14 -3.23 -23.54 4.86
CA MET A 14 -3.31 -22.93 6.20
C MET A 14 -2.10 -23.27 7.05
N VAL A 15 -1.68 -24.53 7.04
CA VAL A 15 -0.47 -24.97 7.73
C VAL A 15 0.76 -24.24 7.18
N THR A 16 0.84 -24.08 5.86
CA THR A 16 1.97 -23.41 5.20
C THR A 16 2.02 -21.91 5.56
N TYR A 17 0.89 -21.20 5.55
CA TYR A 17 0.82 -19.80 6.02
C TYR A 17 1.22 -19.66 7.48
N THR A 18 0.74 -20.55 8.34
CA THR A 18 1.06 -20.56 9.78
C THR A 18 2.54 -20.75 10.00
N ALA A 19 3.16 -21.74 9.33
CA ALA A 19 4.60 -21.95 9.38
C ALA A 19 5.38 -20.71 8.88
N GLY A 20 4.91 -20.08 7.80
CA GLY A 20 5.48 -18.84 7.29
C GLY A 20 5.48 -17.71 8.32
N LEU A 21 4.36 -17.52 9.02
CA LEU A 21 4.22 -16.50 10.06
C LEU A 21 5.15 -16.77 11.25
N GLU A 22 5.30 -18.03 11.64
CA GLU A 22 6.24 -18.42 12.70
C GLU A 22 7.69 -18.15 12.30
N TYR A 23 8.10 -18.57 11.10
CA TYR A 23 9.47 -18.35 10.61
C TYR A 23 9.80 -16.87 10.52
N TYR A 24 8.85 -16.07 10.00
CA TYR A 24 9.02 -14.64 9.91
C TYR A 24 9.13 -13.98 11.30
N THR A 25 8.27 -14.37 12.24
CA THR A 25 8.30 -13.87 13.62
C THR A 25 9.62 -14.19 14.31
N LYS A 26 10.15 -15.41 14.12
CA LYS A 26 11.47 -15.82 14.63
C LYS A 26 12.60 -15.00 13.98
N TRP A 27 12.56 -14.82 12.67
CA TRP A 27 13.53 -13.99 11.94
C TRP A 27 13.53 -12.55 12.44
N GLN A 28 12.34 -11.95 12.58
CA GLN A 28 12.15 -10.58 13.06
C GLN A 28 12.67 -10.41 14.49
N ARG A 29 12.31 -11.32 15.41
CA ARG A 29 12.78 -11.30 16.80
C ARG A 29 14.31 -11.34 16.87
N ARG A 30 14.95 -12.19 16.08
CA ARG A 30 16.42 -12.27 16.03
C ARG A 30 17.04 -10.98 15.48
N LYS A 31 16.48 -10.40 14.42
CA LYS A 31 16.97 -9.11 13.88
C LYS A 31 16.78 -7.98 14.87
N TRP A 32 15.71 -7.98 15.67
CA TRP A 32 15.53 -7.04 16.77
C TRP A 32 16.55 -7.23 17.89
N GLN A 33 16.84 -8.47 18.29
CA GLN A 33 17.87 -8.77 19.30
C GLN A 33 19.29 -8.36 18.86
N GLY A 34 19.58 -8.43 17.56
CA GLY A 34 20.84 -7.96 16.98
C GLY A 34 20.94 -6.44 16.78
N ASN A 35 19.83 -5.71 16.94
CA ASN A 35 19.83 -4.25 16.82
C ASN A 35 20.17 -3.61 18.18
N HIS A 36 21.42 -3.16 18.34
CA HIS A 36 21.92 -2.49 19.55
C HIS A 36 21.28 -1.13 19.87
N TYR A 37 20.31 -0.67 19.07
CA TYR A 37 19.58 0.58 19.27
C TYR A 37 18.37 0.47 20.22
N GLN A 38 18.01 -0.75 20.67
CA GLN A 38 16.93 -0.95 21.64
C GLN A 38 17.46 -1.59 22.93
N THR A 39 17.49 -0.83 24.01
CA THR A 39 17.52 -1.38 25.36
C THR A 39 16.09 -1.79 25.75
N PRO A 40 15.87 -3.01 26.26
CA PRO A 40 14.52 -3.45 26.62
C PRO A 40 14.08 -2.74 27.90
N THR A 41 13.16 -1.77 27.79
CA THR A 41 12.33 -1.41 28.94
C THR A 41 11.35 -2.55 29.16
N LYS A 42 11.37 -3.09 30.37
CA LYS A 42 10.80 -4.39 30.75
C LYS A 42 9.26 -4.45 30.72
N ASP A 43 8.58 -3.36 30.37
CA ASP A 43 7.14 -3.20 30.58
C ASP A 43 6.32 -2.88 29.31
N ASN A 44 6.86 -3.11 28.10
CA ASN A 44 6.09 -2.91 26.87
C ASN A 44 6.08 -4.14 25.96
N ILE A 45 5.68 -5.28 26.52
CA ILE A 45 5.19 -6.43 25.75
C ILE A 45 3.68 -6.24 25.51
N CYS A 46 3.28 -5.14 24.88
CA CYS A 46 1.93 -5.01 24.35
C CYS A 46 1.87 -3.84 23.35
N GLY A 47 1.86 -4.16 22.06
CA GLY A 47 1.81 -3.15 21.00
C GLY A 47 2.08 -3.78 19.65
N GLY A 48 1.11 -4.55 19.17
CA GLY A 48 1.15 -5.28 17.90
C GLY A 48 1.21 -4.36 16.68
N ASN A 49 2.38 -3.79 16.41
CA ASN A 49 2.67 -3.24 15.09
C ASN A 49 3.01 -4.42 14.17
N SER A 50 1.96 -5.15 13.75
CA SER A 50 2.08 -6.20 12.74
C SER A 50 2.66 -5.60 11.48
N CYS A 51 3.83 -6.06 11.05
CA CYS A 51 4.40 -5.62 9.78
C CYS A 51 3.54 -6.13 8.61
N ALA A 52 3.73 -5.55 7.41
CA ALA A 52 2.98 -5.92 6.22
C ALA A 52 2.98 -7.43 5.93
N LEU A 53 4.13 -8.11 6.13
CA LEU A 53 4.23 -9.54 5.90
C LEU A 53 3.52 -10.39 6.96
N SER A 54 3.63 -10.02 8.24
CA SER A 54 2.88 -10.72 9.31
C SER A 54 1.37 -10.56 9.12
N ALA A 55 0.94 -9.35 8.75
CA ALA A 55 -0.45 -9.07 8.45
C ALA A 55 -0.93 -9.88 7.24
N SER A 56 -0.14 -9.90 6.16
CA SER A 56 -0.46 -10.65 4.94
C SER A 56 -0.60 -12.15 5.20
N LEU A 57 0.36 -12.77 5.90
CA LEU A 57 0.35 -14.20 6.18
C LEU A 57 -0.84 -14.60 7.08
N ALA A 58 -1.10 -13.83 8.13
CA ALA A 58 -2.21 -14.09 9.05
C ALA A 58 -3.57 -13.84 8.38
N PHE A 59 -3.73 -12.72 7.67
CA PHE A 59 -4.97 -12.36 6.98
C PHE A 59 -5.30 -13.33 5.85
N SER A 60 -4.30 -13.73 5.05
CA SER A 60 -4.51 -14.60 3.90
C SER A 60 -4.99 -15.98 4.28
N SER A 61 -4.40 -16.57 5.31
CA SER A 61 -4.87 -17.83 5.87
C SER A 61 -6.34 -17.73 6.29
N GLY A 62 -6.68 -16.74 7.14
CA GLY A 62 -8.04 -16.59 7.64
C GLY A 62 -9.09 -16.39 6.54
N ARG A 63 -8.80 -15.61 5.49
CA ARG A 63 -9.75 -15.36 4.40
C ARG A 63 -9.98 -16.57 3.50
N ILE A 64 -8.96 -17.36 3.20
CA ILE A 64 -9.12 -18.57 2.39
C ILE A 64 -9.94 -19.60 3.19
N LYS A 65 -9.65 -19.76 4.49
CA LYS A 65 -10.39 -20.67 5.36
C LYS A 65 -11.86 -20.28 5.47
N GLU A 66 -12.16 -19.00 5.74
CA GLU A 66 -13.54 -18.51 5.82
C GLU A 66 -14.31 -18.80 4.53
N ALA A 67 -13.74 -18.48 3.36
CA ALA A 67 -14.39 -18.75 2.07
C ALA A 67 -14.60 -20.25 1.80
N PHE A 68 -13.68 -21.10 2.28
CA PHE A 68 -13.86 -22.55 2.18
C PHE A 68 -14.98 -23.04 3.10
N ASP A 69 -14.94 -22.62 4.37
CA ASP A 69 -15.94 -22.99 5.38
C ASP A 69 -17.35 -22.56 4.93
N ASP A 70 -17.51 -21.32 4.44
CA ASP A 70 -18.78 -20.82 3.89
C ASP A 70 -19.30 -21.71 2.75
N GLY A 71 -18.40 -22.18 1.87
CA GLY A 71 -18.76 -23.05 0.76
C GLY A 71 -19.17 -24.45 1.22
N VAL A 72 -18.50 -25.00 2.24
CA VAL A 72 -18.86 -26.27 2.86
C VAL A 72 -20.20 -26.17 3.59
N ASP A 73 -20.43 -25.10 4.33
CA ASP A 73 -21.68 -24.89 5.06
C ASP A 73 -22.90 -24.82 4.11
N ILE A 74 -22.72 -24.26 2.91
CA ILE A 74 -23.80 -24.11 1.92
C ILE A 74 -23.97 -25.37 1.05
N LEU A 75 -22.87 -25.99 0.62
CA LEU A 75 -22.87 -27.00 -0.46
C LEU A 75 -22.48 -28.41 0.02
N GLY A 76 -21.99 -28.54 1.25
CA GLY A 76 -21.59 -29.79 1.90
C GLY A 76 -20.37 -30.46 1.26
N ASP A 77 -20.34 -31.79 1.37
CA ASP A 77 -19.21 -32.63 0.95
C ASP A 77 -18.84 -32.48 -0.54
N GLY A 78 -19.80 -32.10 -1.40
CA GLY A 78 -19.53 -31.85 -2.82
C GLY A 78 -18.54 -30.70 -3.03
N PHE A 79 -18.59 -29.69 -2.17
CA PHE A 79 -17.64 -28.57 -2.19
C PHE A 79 -16.34 -28.91 -1.46
N ALA A 80 -16.41 -29.64 -0.34
CA ALA A 80 -15.23 -30.08 0.41
C ALA A 80 -14.31 -31.00 -0.43
N ASN A 81 -14.89 -31.94 -1.17
CA ASN A 81 -14.15 -32.80 -2.09
C ASN A 81 -13.70 -32.02 -3.34
N GLY A 82 -14.61 -31.21 -3.88
CA GLY A 82 -14.41 -30.35 -5.03
C GLY A 82 -14.07 -31.08 -6.33
N ASP A 83 -13.72 -30.30 -7.35
CA ASP A 83 -13.34 -30.82 -8.68
C ASP A 83 -11.84 -30.70 -8.96
N GLU A 84 -11.40 -31.40 -10.01
CA GLU A 84 -9.99 -31.45 -10.41
C GLU A 84 -9.43 -30.09 -10.81
N ILE A 85 -10.27 -29.22 -11.38
CA ILE A 85 -9.86 -27.88 -11.82
C ILE A 85 -9.49 -27.04 -10.59
N CYS A 86 -10.37 -27.01 -9.59
CA CYS A 86 -10.13 -26.30 -8.34
C CYS A 86 -8.91 -26.87 -7.59
N ARG A 87 -8.84 -28.21 -7.47
CA ARG A 87 -7.70 -28.87 -6.81
C ARG A 87 -6.37 -28.51 -7.45
N LYS A 88 -6.25 -28.60 -8.78
CA LYS A 88 -5.00 -28.22 -9.49
C LYS A 88 -4.63 -26.77 -9.28
N SER A 89 -5.60 -25.84 -9.33
CA SER A 89 -5.33 -24.42 -9.07
C SER A 89 -4.85 -24.16 -7.65
N LEU A 90 -5.44 -24.83 -6.65
CA LEU A 90 -5.02 -24.70 -5.25
C LEU A 90 -3.66 -25.37 -4.99
N GLN A 91 -3.38 -26.51 -5.63
CA GLN A 91 -2.07 -27.17 -5.54
C GLN A 91 -0.95 -26.30 -6.11
N GLY A 92 -1.14 -25.70 -7.29
CA GLY A 92 -0.15 -24.75 -7.83
C GLY A 92 0.05 -23.52 -6.93
N SER A 93 -1.03 -23.05 -6.29
CA SER A 93 -0.95 -21.97 -5.30
C SER A 93 -0.19 -22.40 -4.04
N LEU A 94 -0.37 -23.66 -3.60
CA LEU A 94 0.34 -24.24 -2.47
C LEU A 94 1.83 -24.40 -2.75
N GLU A 95 2.21 -24.90 -3.92
CA GLU A 95 3.62 -25.05 -4.32
C GLU A 95 4.34 -23.69 -4.31
N LEU A 96 3.72 -22.67 -4.91
CA LEU A 96 4.25 -21.30 -4.93
C LEU A 96 4.43 -20.74 -3.51
N LEU A 97 3.46 -20.97 -2.62
CA LEU A 97 3.56 -20.54 -1.23
C LEU A 97 4.69 -21.29 -0.51
N GLN A 98 4.77 -22.61 -0.68
CA GLN A 98 5.79 -23.47 -0.05
C GLN A 98 7.20 -23.05 -0.45
N GLU A 99 7.43 -22.76 -1.73
CA GLU A 99 8.72 -22.23 -2.22
C GLU A 99 9.08 -20.94 -1.48
N ARG A 100 8.14 -19.99 -1.37
CA ARG A 100 8.39 -18.72 -0.67
C ARG A 100 8.61 -18.89 0.84
N ILE A 101 7.87 -19.80 1.48
CA ILE A 101 8.04 -20.12 2.90
C ILE A 101 9.38 -20.84 3.14
N TYR A 102 9.86 -21.65 2.21
CA TYR A 102 11.19 -22.24 2.27
C TYR A 102 12.29 -21.16 2.28
N HIS A 103 12.17 -20.11 1.45
CA HIS A 103 13.10 -18.98 1.50
C HIS A 103 13.05 -18.23 2.84
N LEU A 104 11.85 -18.06 3.43
CA LEU A 104 11.69 -17.48 4.77
C LEU A 104 12.39 -18.33 5.84
N HIS A 105 12.20 -19.65 5.79
CA HIS A 105 12.86 -20.59 6.70
C HIS A 105 14.38 -20.54 6.57
N LYS A 106 14.91 -20.49 5.34
CA LYS A 106 16.36 -20.34 5.09
C LYS A 106 16.89 -19.02 5.66
N ALA A 107 16.16 -17.92 5.44
CA ALA A 107 16.55 -16.61 5.96
C ALA A 107 16.51 -16.55 7.49
N MET A 108 15.53 -17.21 8.12
CA MET A 108 15.44 -17.36 9.57
C MET A 108 16.69 -18.04 10.15
N ARG A 109 17.32 -18.99 9.44
CA ARG A 109 18.50 -19.72 9.92
C ARG A 109 19.81 -18.99 9.64
N ALA A 110 19.94 -18.30 8.51
CA ALA A 110 21.17 -17.60 8.14
C ALA A 110 21.39 -16.32 8.96
N GLU A 111 22.60 -16.06 9.46
CA GLU A 111 22.90 -14.91 10.34
C GLU A 111 22.72 -13.55 9.64
N ASN A 112 23.21 -13.44 8.40
CA ASN A 112 23.26 -12.20 7.63
C ASN A 112 22.40 -12.21 6.36
N SER A 113 21.42 -13.11 6.24
CA SER A 113 20.56 -13.12 5.04
C SER A 113 19.58 -11.96 5.03
N LEU A 114 19.55 -11.24 3.91
CA LEU A 114 18.47 -10.33 3.57
C LEU A 114 17.23 -11.14 3.20
N LEU A 115 16.10 -10.76 3.77
CA LEU A 115 14.81 -11.31 3.40
C LEU A 115 14.13 -10.35 2.43
N GLU A 116 13.75 -10.85 1.27
CA GLU A 116 12.95 -10.11 0.30
C GLU A 116 11.50 -10.01 0.78
N ILE A 117 11.24 -9.09 1.72
CA ILE A 117 9.92 -8.93 2.35
C ILE A 117 8.86 -8.56 1.32
N CYS A 118 9.18 -7.67 0.37
CA CYS A 118 8.23 -7.27 -0.68
C CYS A 118 7.78 -8.46 -1.52
N GLU A 119 8.71 -9.33 -1.88
CA GLU A 119 8.41 -10.53 -2.68
C GLU A 119 7.59 -11.54 -1.87
N ALA A 120 7.92 -11.73 -0.59
CA ALA A 120 7.13 -12.59 0.29
C ALA A 120 5.69 -12.09 0.47
N VAL A 121 5.48 -10.77 0.61
CA VAL A 121 4.14 -10.17 0.65
C VAL A 121 3.42 -10.39 -0.68
N ARG A 122 4.08 -10.09 -1.81
CA ARG A 122 3.50 -10.23 -3.14
C ARG A 122 3.03 -11.66 -3.41
N VAL A 123 3.85 -12.66 -3.10
CA VAL A 123 3.51 -14.07 -3.28
C VAL A 123 2.36 -14.48 -2.36
N SER A 124 2.41 -14.10 -1.08
CA SER A 124 1.34 -14.37 -0.10
C SER A 124 -0.01 -13.83 -0.57
N GLU A 125 -0.06 -12.55 -0.98
CA GLU A 125 -1.27 -11.93 -1.50
C GLU A 125 -1.75 -12.56 -2.83
N ASN A 126 -0.82 -12.91 -3.73
CA ASN A 126 -1.15 -13.55 -4.99
C ASN A 126 -1.78 -14.94 -4.77
N VAL A 127 -1.19 -15.76 -3.89
CA VAL A 127 -1.72 -17.08 -3.51
C VAL A 127 -3.11 -16.93 -2.90
N ARG A 128 -3.34 -15.92 -2.06
CA ARG A 128 -4.69 -15.60 -1.53
C ARG A 128 -5.69 -15.31 -2.65
N ILE A 129 -5.34 -14.42 -3.58
CA ILE A 129 -6.22 -14.04 -4.69
C ILE A 129 -6.56 -15.25 -5.56
N LEU A 130 -5.56 -16.04 -5.95
CA LEU A 130 -5.73 -17.23 -6.78
C LEU A 130 -6.58 -18.29 -6.07
N SER A 131 -6.35 -18.50 -4.77
CA SER A 131 -7.11 -19.47 -3.97
C SER A 131 -8.58 -19.08 -3.85
N LEU A 132 -8.86 -17.81 -3.54
CA LEU A 132 -10.24 -17.30 -3.46
C LEU A 132 -10.95 -17.37 -4.81
N ALA A 133 -10.25 -17.07 -5.91
CA ALA A 133 -10.80 -17.21 -7.25
C ALA A 133 -11.11 -18.67 -7.60
N ALA A 134 -10.24 -19.61 -7.22
CA ALA A 134 -10.48 -21.05 -7.41
C ALA A 134 -11.69 -21.56 -6.62
N LEU A 135 -11.83 -21.14 -5.36
CA LEU A 135 -12.97 -21.49 -4.51
C LEU A 135 -14.28 -20.87 -5.02
N ALA A 136 -14.27 -19.60 -5.44
CA ALA A 136 -15.43 -18.95 -6.04
C ALA A 136 -15.83 -19.62 -7.38
N GLY A 137 -14.85 -20.05 -8.17
CA GLY A 137 -15.08 -20.82 -9.39
C GLY A 137 -15.71 -22.18 -9.12
N LEU A 138 -15.21 -22.91 -8.11
CA LEU A 138 -15.81 -24.17 -7.66
C LEU A 138 -17.26 -23.95 -7.19
N TYR A 139 -17.48 -22.93 -6.37
CA TYR A 139 -18.79 -22.59 -5.84
C TYR A 139 -19.81 -22.42 -6.96
N LYS A 140 -19.49 -21.61 -7.98
CA LYS A 140 -20.36 -21.39 -9.14
C LYS A 140 -20.70 -22.70 -9.85
N ARG A 141 -19.73 -23.59 -10.04
CA ARG A 141 -19.94 -24.88 -10.72
C ARG A 141 -20.80 -25.84 -9.91
N VAL A 142 -20.64 -25.88 -8.59
CA VAL A 142 -21.40 -26.76 -7.70
C VAL A 142 -22.80 -26.22 -7.39
N ALA A 143 -22.99 -24.89 -7.42
CA ALA A 143 -24.27 -24.22 -7.18
C ALA A 143 -25.25 -24.30 -8.37
N VAL A 144 -24.78 -24.64 -9.58
CA VAL A 144 -25.64 -24.75 -10.77
C VAL A 144 -26.79 -25.73 -10.50
N GLY A 145 -28.03 -25.27 -10.71
CA GLY A 145 -29.23 -26.09 -10.54
C GLY A 145 -29.65 -26.32 -9.08
N ARG A 146 -28.98 -25.69 -8.10
CA ARG A 146 -29.36 -25.75 -6.69
C ARG A 146 -30.07 -24.46 -6.24
N LEU A 147 -30.99 -24.58 -5.28
CA LEU A 147 -31.66 -23.44 -4.62
C LEU A 147 -30.76 -22.82 -3.53
N VAL A 148 -29.55 -22.42 -3.92
CA VAL A 148 -28.53 -21.82 -3.05
C VAL A 148 -28.09 -20.46 -3.62
N PRO A 149 -27.46 -19.57 -2.83
CA PRO A 149 -26.93 -18.31 -3.34
C PRO A 149 -26.02 -18.56 -4.55
N GLN A 150 -26.12 -17.75 -5.61
CA GLN A 150 -25.30 -17.95 -6.83
C GLN A 150 -23.88 -17.38 -6.72
N VAL A 151 -23.62 -16.66 -5.63
CA VAL A 151 -22.31 -16.10 -5.31
C VAL A 151 -21.98 -16.49 -3.88
N LEU A 152 -20.75 -16.95 -3.65
CA LEU A 152 -20.25 -17.25 -2.32
C LEU A 152 -20.34 -15.97 -1.46
N PRO A 153 -21.04 -16.00 -0.31
CA PRO A 153 -21.15 -14.84 0.57
C PRO A 153 -19.79 -14.50 1.15
N THR A 154 -19.01 -13.64 0.47
CA THR A 154 -17.83 -13.06 1.10
C THR A 154 -18.32 -12.04 2.12
N ALA A 155 -17.85 -12.15 3.37
CA ALA A 155 -18.30 -11.37 4.55
C ALA A 155 -18.30 -9.82 4.41
N HIS A 156 -17.93 -9.27 3.25
CA HIS A 156 -17.94 -7.84 2.95
C HIS A 156 -19.18 -7.31 2.21
N GLN A 157 -20.16 -8.14 1.83
CA GLN A 157 -21.41 -7.62 1.23
C GLN A 157 -22.48 -7.19 2.26
N GLN A 158 -22.27 -7.39 3.56
CA GLN A 158 -23.28 -7.13 4.59
C GLN A 158 -23.23 -5.75 5.28
N ARG A 159 -22.46 -4.78 4.78
CA ARG A 159 -22.50 -3.38 5.27
C ARG A 159 -22.64 -2.36 4.14
N SER A 160 -23.79 -2.38 3.47
CA SER A 160 -24.37 -1.17 2.89
C SER A 160 -25.89 -1.34 2.77
N ARG A 161 -26.56 -1.27 3.92
CA ARG A 161 -27.99 -0.93 3.99
C ARG A 161 -28.10 0.37 4.77
N PHE A 162 -27.68 1.47 4.16
CA PHE A 162 -28.31 2.75 4.46
C PHE A 162 -29.51 2.85 3.54
N SER A 163 -30.63 2.32 4.02
CA SER A 163 -31.95 2.63 3.50
C SER A 163 -32.18 4.13 3.70
N VAL A 164 -32.09 4.92 2.64
CA VAL A 164 -32.76 6.22 2.60
C VAL A 164 -34.19 5.93 2.19
N ALA A 165 -35.05 5.81 3.21
CA ALA A 165 -36.48 5.89 3.03
C ALA A 165 -36.84 7.30 2.58
N ILE A 166 -37.53 7.38 1.45
CA ILE A 166 -38.18 8.57 0.92
C ILE A 166 -39.39 8.90 1.82
N PRO A 167 -39.65 10.18 2.15
CA PRO A 167 -41.00 10.64 2.44
C PRO A 167 -41.65 11.13 1.14
N GLU A 168 -42.78 10.50 0.80
CA GLU A 168 -43.74 10.94 -0.19
C GLU A 168 -44.32 12.31 0.18
N ASP A 169 -44.46 13.20 -0.80
CA ASP A 169 -45.62 14.10 -0.90
C ASP A 169 -45.64 14.74 -2.29
N GLY A 170 -46.81 14.74 -2.94
CA GLY A 170 -47.08 15.57 -4.12
C GLY A 170 -47.63 14.85 -5.34
N ILE A 171 -48.86 14.35 -5.23
CA ILE A 171 -49.76 13.93 -6.32
C ILE A 171 -49.84 15.01 -7.43
N VAL A 172 -49.81 14.59 -8.70
CA VAL A 172 -50.80 14.89 -9.78
C VAL A 172 -50.29 14.30 -11.13
N LYS A 173 -51.12 13.44 -11.73
CA LYS A 173 -51.18 13.04 -13.16
C LYS A 173 -52.53 13.60 -13.70
N PRO A 174 -52.92 13.51 -14.99
CA PRO A 174 -52.22 13.15 -16.24
C PRO A 174 -52.55 14.10 -17.43
N SER A 175 -52.00 13.82 -18.62
CA SER A 175 -52.66 13.79 -19.96
C SER A 175 -51.56 13.52 -21.01
N ASP A 176 -51.52 12.34 -21.64
CA ASP A 176 -52.17 11.99 -22.93
C ASP A 176 -51.95 13.02 -24.04
N ASP A 177 -51.11 12.68 -25.03
CA ASP A 177 -51.59 12.54 -26.41
C ASP A 177 -50.61 11.75 -27.30
N SER A 178 -51.22 11.05 -28.24
CA SER A 178 -50.66 10.00 -29.11
C SER A 178 -50.19 10.54 -30.47
N VAL A 179 -49.80 9.60 -31.36
CA VAL A 179 -49.54 9.68 -32.82
C VAL A 179 -48.03 9.74 -33.14
N GLY A 180 -47.39 8.86 -33.92
CA GLY A 180 -47.85 7.80 -34.82
C GLY A 180 -46.96 7.81 -36.09
N VAL A 181 -46.71 6.61 -36.64
CA VAL A 181 -46.39 6.29 -38.04
C VAL A 181 -44.91 6.10 -38.46
N ASP A 182 -44.73 4.93 -39.09
CA ASP A 182 -43.58 4.29 -39.75
C ASP A 182 -42.90 5.08 -40.88
N GLY A 183 -41.68 4.65 -41.23
CA GLY A 183 -41.00 5.03 -42.47
C GLY A 183 -39.67 4.30 -42.69
N ASP A 184 -39.74 3.13 -43.33
CA ASP A 184 -38.68 2.33 -43.93
C ASP A 184 -37.98 3.05 -45.11
N SER A 185 -36.66 2.82 -45.30
CA SER A 185 -35.94 2.69 -46.60
C SER A 185 -34.44 3.03 -46.52
N THR A 186 -33.63 1.97 -46.53
CA THR A 186 -32.46 1.67 -47.40
C THR A 186 -31.86 2.80 -48.29
N GLU A 187 -30.54 3.04 -48.20
CA GLU A 187 -29.53 2.73 -49.25
C GLU A 187 -28.19 3.49 -49.11
N HIS A 188 -27.13 2.69 -49.34
CA HIS A 188 -25.73 2.96 -49.68
C HIS A 188 -25.33 4.29 -50.35
N MET A 189 -24.17 4.84 -49.93
CA MET A 189 -23.08 5.12 -50.87
C MET A 189 -21.69 5.12 -50.19
N GLN A 190 -20.82 4.22 -50.65
CA GLN A 190 -19.38 4.16 -50.37
C GLN A 190 -18.63 5.17 -51.25
N ILE A 191 -17.58 5.81 -50.74
CA ILE A 191 -16.32 6.01 -51.50
C ILE A 191 -15.15 5.82 -50.54
N ALA A 192 -14.43 4.71 -50.74
CA ALA A 192 -13.10 4.42 -50.20
C ALA A 192 -12.05 5.31 -50.87
N TYR A 193 -10.86 5.47 -50.25
CA TYR A 193 -9.58 5.26 -50.95
C TYR A 193 -8.36 5.30 -50.02
N HIS A 194 -7.58 4.21 -50.13
CA HIS A 194 -6.12 4.07 -49.97
C HIS A 194 -5.48 3.77 -48.60
N THR A 195 -5.41 2.46 -48.36
CA THR A 195 -4.33 1.62 -47.83
C THR A 195 -2.89 2.13 -48.04
N THR A 196 -2.01 1.99 -47.04
CA THR A 196 -0.71 1.29 -47.17
C THR A 196 -0.14 0.82 -45.82
N SER A 197 0.10 -0.50 -45.78
CA SER A 197 1.15 -1.29 -45.10
C SER A 197 1.59 -1.02 -43.65
N SER A 198 1.14 -1.98 -42.85
CA SER A 198 1.61 -2.45 -41.54
C SER A 198 3.02 -3.05 -41.56
N THR A 199 3.84 -2.69 -40.56
CA THR A 199 4.97 -3.47 -40.05
C THR A 199 5.06 -3.30 -38.51
N LYS A 200 5.14 -4.43 -37.78
CA LYS A 200 5.19 -4.72 -36.31
C LYS A 200 5.96 -3.73 -35.38
N PRO A 201 5.91 -3.89 -34.03
CA PRO A 201 4.82 -4.13 -33.07
C PRO A 201 4.80 -3.05 -31.94
N PRO A 202 3.73 -2.87 -31.12
CA PRO A 202 3.81 -1.96 -29.98
C PRO A 202 4.57 -2.59 -28.81
N TYR A 203 5.58 -1.86 -28.34
CA TYR A 203 6.29 -2.08 -27.10
C TYR A 203 5.31 -2.23 -25.92
N LEU A 204 5.57 -3.24 -25.08
CA LEU A 204 5.00 -3.41 -23.75
C LEU A 204 5.27 -2.16 -22.91
N GLN A 205 4.29 -1.28 -22.78
CA GLN A 205 4.26 -0.31 -21.69
C GLN A 205 4.03 -1.08 -20.40
N SER A 206 5.11 -1.31 -19.67
CA SER A 206 5.09 -1.86 -18.32
C SER A 206 4.41 -0.82 -17.43
N GLU A 207 3.21 -1.13 -16.96
CA GLU A 207 2.52 -0.37 -15.93
C GLU A 207 3.40 -0.34 -14.66
N PRO A 208 3.70 0.82 -14.07
CA PRO A 208 4.54 0.89 -12.88
C PRO A 208 3.83 0.24 -11.69
N PRO A 209 4.55 -0.49 -10.82
CA PRO A 209 3.96 -1.16 -9.66
C PRO A 209 3.30 -0.14 -8.73
N SER A 210 2.09 -0.48 -8.25
CA SER A 210 1.30 0.35 -7.36
C SER A 210 2.08 0.71 -6.07
N PRO A 211 1.92 1.94 -5.54
CA PRO A 211 2.67 2.41 -4.38
C PRO A 211 2.22 1.70 -3.08
N PRO A 212 3.10 1.62 -2.06
CA PRO A 212 2.71 1.18 -0.73
C PRO A 212 1.66 2.12 -0.12
N PRO A 213 0.72 1.60 0.70
CA PRO A 213 -0.32 2.42 1.30
C PRO A 213 0.31 3.51 2.18
N THR A 214 -0.06 4.77 1.92
CA THR A 214 0.14 5.90 2.81
C THR A 214 -0.44 5.60 4.19
N PRO A 215 0.20 6.03 5.29
CA PRO A 215 -0.41 5.96 6.62
C PRO A 215 -1.78 6.65 6.58
N LYS A 216 -2.84 5.88 6.86
CA LYS A 216 -4.18 6.44 7.04
C LYS A 216 -4.13 7.48 8.16
N GLN A 217 -4.83 8.59 7.96
CA GLN A 217 -5.10 9.58 8.99
C GLN A 217 -5.51 8.86 10.28
N ILE A 218 -4.75 9.09 11.34
CA ILE A 218 -5.08 8.65 12.69
C ILE A 218 -6.40 9.38 13.05
N PRO A 219 -7.45 8.67 13.48
CA PRO A 219 -8.64 9.31 14.05
C PRO A 219 -8.25 10.25 15.20
N ASP A 220 -8.97 11.36 15.34
CA ASP A 220 -8.72 12.50 16.24
C ASP A 220 -8.69 12.21 17.76
N ASP A 221 -8.54 10.96 18.21
CA ASP A 221 -8.60 10.57 19.62
C ASP A 221 -7.23 10.42 20.31
N LEU A 222 -6.15 10.95 19.73
CA LEU A 222 -4.84 11.09 20.39
C LEU A 222 -4.38 12.55 20.51
N GLN A 223 -5.29 13.44 20.90
CA GLN A 223 -4.91 14.66 21.61
C GLN A 223 -4.42 14.32 23.03
N SER A 224 -3.27 13.65 23.16
CA SER A 224 -2.54 13.61 24.44
C SER A 224 -1.09 13.16 24.29
N THR A 225 -0.26 13.96 23.62
CA THR A 225 1.16 14.15 24.01
C THR A 225 1.73 15.44 23.44
N CYS A 226 0.99 16.55 23.58
CA CYS A 226 1.49 17.89 23.23
C CYS A 226 1.38 18.85 24.41
N THR A 227 1.68 18.39 25.62
CA THR A 227 1.88 19.26 26.78
C THR A 227 2.82 18.57 27.78
N SER A 228 4.12 18.78 27.63
CA SER A 228 4.96 18.98 28.82
C SER A 228 6.30 19.58 28.43
N ALA A 229 6.59 20.70 29.07
CA ALA A 229 7.90 21.29 29.14
C ALA A 229 8.90 20.30 29.79
N TYR A 230 10.17 20.36 29.36
CA TYR A 230 11.32 19.70 29.99
C TYR A 230 11.33 18.16 30.04
N GLY A 231 11.87 17.55 28.99
CA GLY A 231 12.43 16.20 29.01
C GLY A 231 13.53 16.03 27.95
N PRO A 232 14.68 15.39 28.24
CA PRO A 232 15.73 15.20 27.24
C PRO A 232 15.25 14.26 26.15
N ARG A 233 15.17 14.79 24.92
CA ARG A 233 14.86 14.02 23.72
C ARG A 233 15.91 12.91 23.52
N PRO A 234 15.55 11.73 23.01
CA PRO A 234 16.54 10.70 22.66
C PRO A 234 17.56 11.29 21.69
N LYS A 235 18.84 11.35 22.10
CA LYS A 235 19.93 11.95 21.32
C LYS A 235 20.30 11.18 20.05
N ASN A 236 19.73 9.99 19.86
CA ASN A 236 20.09 9.04 18.80
C ASN A 236 19.02 8.91 17.69
N SER A 237 18.07 9.84 17.61
CA SER A 237 17.04 9.80 16.56
C SER A 237 17.49 10.62 15.36
N VAL A 238 17.26 10.14 14.14
CA VAL A 238 17.48 10.95 12.92
C VAL A 238 16.60 12.21 12.95
N PHE A 239 15.49 12.20 13.67
CA PHE A 239 14.65 13.37 13.87
C PHE A 239 15.23 14.39 14.87
N SER A 240 16.20 14.01 15.71
CA SER A 240 16.80 14.96 16.66
C SER A 240 17.77 15.94 16.01
N MET A 241 18.22 15.67 14.77
CA MET A 241 19.05 16.63 14.02
C MET A 241 18.25 17.86 13.59
N PHE A 242 16.96 17.70 13.28
CA PHE A 242 16.12 18.79 12.79
C PHE A 242 15.68 19.70 13.93
N CYS A 243 15.47 20.98 13.60
CA CYS A 243 14.85 21.88 14.55
C CYS A 243 13.45 21.37 14.94
N PRO A 244 13.05 21.46 16.23
CA PRO A 244 11.71 21.08 16.66
C PRO A 244 10.57 21.76 15.87
N GLU A 245 10.78 23.01 15.42
CA GLU A 245 9.80 23.68 14.55
C GLU A 245 9.80 23.11 13.13
N ALA A 246 10.95 22.73 12.57
CA ALA A 246 11.06 22.08 11.26
C ALA A 246 10.26 20.78 11.21
N LEU A 247 10.34 19.97 12.27
CA LEU A 247 9.62 18.70 12.39
C LEU A 247 8.11 18.87 12.31
N LYS A 248 7.56 19.98 12.80
CA LYS A 248 6.13 20.28 12.67
C LYS A 248 5.68 20.35 11.20
N TYR A 249 6.58 20.71 10.30
CA TYR A 249 6.31 20.75 8.85
C TYR A 249 6.54 19.39 8.17
N GLN A 250 7.40 18.54 8.75
CA GLN A 250 7.54 17.14 8.30
C GLN A 250 6.30 16.32 8.65
N VAL A 251 5.73 16.48 9.85
CA VAL A 251 4.56 15.71 10.32
C VAL A 251 3.22 16.24 9.80
N ASN A 252 3.11 17.54 9.48
CA ASN A 252 1.89 18.13 8.96
C ASN A 252 2.11 18.69 7.54
N PRO A 253 1.78 17.90 6.50
CA PRO A 253 1.84 18.29 5.09
C PRO A 253 1.03 19.54 4.70
N GLN A 254 0.03 19.92 5.50
CA GLN A 254 -0.85 21.05 5.20
C GLN A 254 -0.43 22.33 5.93
N LYS A 255 0.58 22.25 6.81
CA LYS A 255 1.05 23.41 7.56
C LYS A 255 1.71 24.43 6.63
N THR A 256 1.20 25.66 6.67
CA THR A 256 1.69 26.79 5.88
C THR A 256 2.92 27.43 6.49
N ILE A 257 3.82 27.91 5.64
CA ILE A 257 5.03 28.61 6.08
C ILE A 257 4.63 29.95 6.74
N PRO A 258 5.23 30.34 7.87
CA PRO A 258 4.91 31.59 8.54
C PRO A 258 5.35 32.79 7.68
N ARG A 259 4.46 33.77 7.50
CA ARG A 259 4.66 34.93 6.63
C ARG A 259 5.49 36.08 7.19
N ASN A 260 5.92 36.07 8.46
CA ASN A 260 6.79 37.12 9.04
C ASN A 260 7.46 36.65 10.33
N SER A 261 8.20 35.54 10.30
CA SER A 261 8.91 35.09 11.51
C SER A 261 10.29 34.53 11.20
N ARG A 262 11.19 34.60 12.17
CA ARG A 262 12.36 33.73 12.28
C ARG A 262 12.01 32.57 13.19
N CYS A 263 12.52 31.39 12.89
CA CYS A 263 12.46 30.27 13.81
C CYS A 263 13.30 30.61 15.06
N ARG A 264 12.93 30.03 16.21
CA ARG A 264 13.70 30.16 17.46
C ARG A 264 15.13 29.65 17.35
N CYS A 265 15.43 28.77 16.39
CA CYS A 265 16.78 28.30 16.10
C CYS A 265 17.60 29.27 15.22
N GLY A 266 17.05 30.44 14.85
CA GLY A 266 17.70 31.42 13.98
C GLY A 266 17.37 31.27 12.49
N TYR A 267 16.75 30.17 12.06
CA TYR A 267 16.37 29.97 10.66
C TYR A 267 15.37 31.04 10.18
N ASN A 268 15.66 31.66 9.03
CA ASN A 268 14.80 32.66 8.43
C ASN A 268 13.80 32.02 7.46
N TRP A 269 12.51 32.01 7.81
CA TRP A 269 11.44 31.49 6.94
C TRP A 269 11.27 32.30 5.63
N HIS A 270 11.83 33.51 5.55
CA HIS A 270 11.83 34.38 4.36
C HIS A 270 13.12 34.31 3.54
N GLY A 271 14.13 33.57 3.99
CA GLY A 271 15.48 33.60 3.41
C GLY A 271 15.61 33.13 1.96
N ILE A 272 14.49 32.81 1.31
CA ILE A 272 14.42 32.13 0.00
C ILE A 272 13.88 33.06 -1.09
N HIS A 273 13.49 34.30 -0.76
CA HIS A 273 13.16 35.30 -1.78
C HIS A 273 14.39 35.98 -2.40
N ILE A 274 15.61 35.67 -1.95
CA ILE A 274 16.83 36.42 -2.31
C ILE A 274 17.84 35.56 -3.12
N GLU A 275 17.69 34.24 -3.18
CA GLU A 275 18.62 33.38 -3.90
C GLU A 275 18.00 32.83 -5.19
N ASP A 276 18.79 32.87 -6.25
CA ASP A 276 18.46 32.68 -7.66
C ASP A 276 17.45 31.54 -7.91
N LYS A 277 16.41 31.79 -8.72
CA LYS A 277 15.37 30.78 -9.03
C LYS A 277 15.94 29.53 -9.71
N THR A 278 17.11 29.65 -10.34
CA THR A 278 17.88 28.55 -10.94
C THR A 278 18.65 27.73 -9.89
N ALA A 279 19.06 28.34 -8.77
CA ALA A 279 19.76 27.67 -7.68
C ALA A 279 18.88 26.61 -6.99
N MET A 280 17.55 26.76 -7.04
CA MET A 280 16.60 25.85 -6.39
C MET A 280 16.17 24.66 -7.24
N ILE A 281 16.66 24.52 -8.47
CA ILE A 281 16.35 23.38 -9.34
C ILE A 281 17.32 22.24 -9.05
N VAL A 282 16.79 21.06 -8.74
CA VAL A 282 17.53 19.79 -8.64
C VAL A 282 17.30 18.98 -9.92
N LYS A 283 17.99 17.85 -10.07
CA LYS A 283 17.96 17.01 -11.27
C LYS A 283 16.54 16.67 -11.69
N ASP A 284 16.36 16.45 -12.99
CA ASP A 284 15.08 16.15 -13.62
C ASP A 284 14.03 17.27 -13.49
N GLY A 285 14.46 18.52 -13.23
CA GLY A 285 13.60 19.70 -13.20
C GLY A 285 12.78 19.89 -11.91
N PHE A 286 13.04 19.08 -10.88
CA PHE A 286 12.40 19.25 -9.57
C PHE A 286 12.90 20.51 -8.89
N ARG A 287 12.08 21.10 -8.01
CA ARG A 287 12.44 22.35 -7.34
C ARG A 287 12.34 22.21 -5.83
N ILE A 288 13.43 22.55 -5.15
CA ILE A 288 13.43 22.73 -3.70
C ILE A 288 12.54 23.93 -3.37
N THR A 289 11.40 23.67 -2.74
CA THR A 289 10.50 24.76 -2.31
C THR A 289 10.93 25.37 -0.99
N ALA A 290 10.39 26.55 -0.69
CA ALA A 290 10.56 27.16 0.63
C ALA A 290 10.07 26.28 1.78
N ARG A 291 9.04 25.46 1.52
CA ARG A 291 8.49 24.53 2.52
C ARG A 291 9.45 23.38 2.75
N PHE A 292 10.10 22.89 1.69
CA PHE A 292 11.12 21.86 1.78
C PHE A 292 12.32 22.31 2.62
N LEU A 293 12.84 23.52 2.38
CA LEU A 293 13.92 24.07 3.21
C LEU A 293 13.46 24.32 4.65
N GLY A 294 12.24 24.83 4.81
CA GLY A 294 11.62 25.05 6.11
C GLY A 294 11.46 23.78 6.94
N LYS A 295 11.20 22.61 6.32
CA LYS A 295 11.15 21.33 7.03
C LYS A 295 12.52 20.65 7.18
N SER A 296 13.54 21.14 6.46
CA SER A 296 14.90 20.59 6.45
C SER A 296 15.85 21.29 7.42
N HIS A 297 15.51 22.49 7.93
CA HIS A 297 16.45 23.26 8.73
C HIS A 297 16.83 22.60 10.08
N CYS A 298 18.12 22.68 10.41
CA CYS A 298 18.73 22.25 11.66
C CYS A 298 19.59 23.38 12.26
N GLY A 299 20.19 23.15 13.43
CA GLY A 299 21.05 24.14 14.08
C GLY A 299 22.26 24.49 13.21
N GLY A 300 22.20 25.61 12.48
CA GLY A 300 23.29 26.11 11.64
C GLY A 300 23.34 25.60 10.20
N GLY A 301 22.28 24.93 9.70
CA GLY A 301 22.26 24.43 8.32
C GLY A 301 20.98 23.66 7.99
N PHE A 302 21.12 22.62 7.16
CA PHE A 302 20.02 21.77 6.69
C PHE A 302 20.33 20.28 6.85
N GLY A 303 19.33 19.49 7.24
CA GLY A 303 19.35 18.03 7.08
C GLY A 303 18.55 17.63 5.85
N CYS A 304 18.94 16.55 5.18
CA CYS A 304 18.14 16.03 4.08
C CYS A 304 16.94 15.23 4.61
N VAL A 305 15.72 15.74 4.42
CA VAL A 305 14.49 15.04 4.86
C VAL A 305 14.28 13.73 4.12
N LEU A 306 14.76 13.63 2.87
CA LEU A 306 14.68 12.39 2.08
C LEU A 306 15.59 11.27 2.62
N CYS A 307 16.58 11.63 3.45
CA CYS A 307 17.49 10.69 4.09
C CYS A 307 16.94 10.08 5.39
N THR A 308 15.80 10.58 5.90
CA THR A 308 15.19 10.12 7.16
C THR A 308 14.85 8.63 7.17
N SER A 309 14.35 8.10 6.05
CA SER A 309 14.05 6.66 5.89
C SER A 309 15.28 5.77 5.89
N ASN A 310 16.44 6.31 5.50
CA ASN A 310 17.72 5.60 5.44
C ASN A 310 18.57 5.81 6.70
N GLY A 311 18.05 6.55 7.68
CA GLY A 311 18.73 6.80 8.94
C GLY A 311 20.00 7.66 8.86
N ARG A 312 20.23 8.39 7.76
CA ARG A 312 21.41 9.27 7.65
C ARG A 312 21.17 10.60 8.36
N THR A 313 22.21 11.08 9.04
CA THR A 313 22.15 12.29 9.89
C THR A 313 23.12 13.39 9.44
N GLU A 314 23.53 13.38 8.18
CA GLU A 314 24.44 14.37 7.60
C GLU A 314 23.78 15.76 7.52
N THR A 315 24.55 16.80 7.81
CA THR A 315 24.10 18.19 7.77
C THR A 315 24.84 18.98 6.69
N TYR A 316 24.12 19.86 6.02
CA TYR A 316 24.55 20.66 4.88
C TYR A 316 24.53 22.14 5.28
N PRO A 317 25.66 22.86 5.22
CA PRO A 317 25.74 24.23 5.72
C PRO A 317 25.00 25.23 4.81
N SER A 318 24.89 24.95 3.51
CA SER A 318 24.16 25.79 2.56
C SER A 318 23.05 25.04 1.82
N VAL A 319 22.16 25.81 1.17
CA VAL A 319 21.13 25.26 0.25
C VAL A 319 21.79 24.56 -0.94
N GLN A 320 22.94 25.06 -1.40
CA GLN A 320 23.69 24.49 -2.50
C GLN A 320 24.24 23.11 -2.15
N ASP A 321 24.82 22.94 -0.95
CA ASP A 321 25.32 21.63 -0.48
C ASP A 321 24.18 20.61 -0.35
N LEU A 322 23.02 21.05 0.15
CA LEU A 322 21.83 20.20 0.24
C LEU A 322 21.35 19.78 -1.16
N LYS A 323 21.36 20.69 -2.12
CA LYS A 323 21.03 20.41 -3.52
C LYS A 323 21.99 19.40 -4.14
N ASP A 324 23.30 19.59 -3.96
CA ASP A 324 24.31 18.69 -4.52
C ASP A 324 24.18 17.29 -3.94
N HIS A 325 23.91 17.18 -2.63
CA HIS A 325 23.56 15.91 -2.02
C HIS A 325 22.29 15.28 -2.62
N ILE A 326 21.21 16.04 -2.78
CA ILE A 326 19.96 15.54 -3.37
C ILE A 326 20.21 15.01 -4.78
N ASN A 327 20.96 15.73 -5.60
CA ASN A 327 21.32 15.32 -6.95
C ASN A 327 22.14 14.03 -6.98
N ALA A 328 23.12 13.90 -6.08
CA ALA A 328 24.00 12.75 -6.01
C ALA A 328 23.34 11.51 -5.38
N SER A 329 22.50 11.70 -4.36
CA SER A 329 22.13 10.63 -3.42
C SER A 329 20.69 10.16 -3.52
N HIS A 330 19.79 10.94 -4.12
CA HIS A 330 18.35 10.63 -4.15
C HIS A 330 17.85 10.35 -5.55
N THR A 331 16.92 9.41 -5.70
CA THR A 331 16.37 9.05 -7.03
C THR A 331 15.21 9.97 -7.43
N LYS A 332 14.91 10.04 -8.73
CA LYS A 332 13.71 10.73 -9.24
C LYS A 332 12.43 10.28 -8.53
N TRP A 333 12.33 9.00 -8.20
CA TRP A 333 11.18 8.44 -7.49
C TRP A 333 11.03 9.01 -6.08
N GLN A 334 12.12 9.16 -5.32
CA GLN A 334 12.09 9.77 -3.98
C GLN A 334 11.66 11.24 -4.04
N LEU A 335 12.09 11.97 -5.08
CA LEU A 335 11.70 13.36 -5.31
C LEU A 335 10.20 13.52 -5.62
N LEU A 336 9.61 12.63 -6.42
CA LEU A 336 8.18 12.63 -6.76
C LEU A 336 7.26 12.47 -5.54
N HIS A 337 7.71 11.72 -4.54
CA HIS A 337 6.91 11.41 -3.36
C HIS A 337 6.97 12.52 -2.30
N ASP A 338 7.87 13.49 -2.45
CA ASP A 338 7.92 14.64 -1.57
C ASP A 338 7.10 15.81 -2.16
N ARG A 339 5.96 16.11 -1.52
CA ARG A 339 5.03 17.17 -1.95
C ARG A 339 5.69 18.55 -2.04
N ASP A 340 6.79 18.76 -1.34
CA ASP A 340 7.53 20.03 -1.31
C ASP A 340 8.66 20.09 -2.35
N MET A 341 8.77 19.09 -3.22
CA MET A 341 9.77 19.02 -4.30
C MET A 341 9.14 19.04 -5.71
N VAL A 342 7.81 18.90 -5.80
CA VAL A 342 7.09 18.71 -7.07
C VAL A 342 7.21 19.96 -7.96
N GLY A 343 7.86 19.78 -9.11
CA GLY A 343 7.84 20.72 -10.23
C GLY A 343 6.44 20.80 -10.82
N ARG A 344 5.97 22.00 -11.17
CA ARG A 344 4.74 22.11 -11.96
C ARG A 344 4.96 21.35 -13.27
N TRP A 345 4.08 20.39 -13.54
CA TRP A 345 3.93 19.75 -14.84
C TRP A 345 3.92 20.83 -15.93
N VAL A 346 4.84 20.72 -16.88
CA VAL A 346 4.66 21.22 -18.24
C VAL A 346 4.31 20.01 -19.09
#